data_AF-A0A920B296-F1
#
_entry.id   AF-A0A920B296-F1
#
_cell.length_a   1.000
_cell.length_b   1.000
_cell.length_c   1.000
_cell.angle_alpha   90.00
_cell.angle_beta   90.00
_cell.angle_gamma   90.00
#
_symmetry.space_group_name_H-M   'P 1'
#
loop_
_entity.id
_entity.type
_entity.pdbx_description
1 polymer ?
#
loop_
_entity_poly.entity_id
_entity_poly.type
_entity_poly.pdbx_seq_one_letter_code
_entity_poly.pdbx_strand_id
1 'polypeptide(L)'
;MTEYFQSNEPDTTNFEFSVNSAHDEVHVYERYTNSAQALLHMKAFGDLFGSDFMGLLTPVKVVAYGFPTDELSQALTALSPVKMSSFQGFCR
;
A
#
# COMPACT_ATOMS: atom_id res chain seq x y z
N MET A 1 10.79 0.99 9.49
CA MET A 1 9.47 0.97 8.80
C MET A 1 8.59 -0.15 9.35
N THR A 2 8.93 -1.44 9.12
CA THR A 2 8.10 -2.59 9.54
C THR A 2 7.70 -2.59 11.01
N GLU A 3 8.64 -2.38 11.94
CA GLU A 3 8.35 -2.35 13.39
C GLU A 3 7.34 -1.27 13.78
N TYR A 4 7.37 -0.11 13.10
CA TYR A 4 6.42 0.97 13.33
C TYR A 4 5.01 0.53 12.93
N PHE A 5 4.84 -0.02 11.72
CA PHE A 5 3.52 -0.44 11.26
C PHE A 5 2.97 -1.62 12.07
N GLN A 6 3.80 -2.60 12.44
CA GLN A 6 3.37 -3.68 13.34
C GLN A 6 2.85 -3.16 14.69
N SER A 7 3.40 -2.07 15.20
CA SER A 7 3.02 -1.51 16.50
C SER A 7 1.83 -0.55 16.44
N ASN A 8 1.61 0.12 15.30
CA ASN A 8 0.66 1.23 15.17
C ASN A 8 -0.50 0.94 14.22
N GLU A 9 -0.45 -0.16 13.46
CA GLU A 9 -1.43 -0.53 12.45
C GLU A 9 -1.96 -1.95 12.67
N PRO A 10 -2.77 -2.18 13.72
CA PRO A 10 -3.23 -3.52 14.10
C PRO A 10 -4.09 -4.19 13.03
N ASP A 11 -4.70 -3.41 12.12
CA ASP A 11 -5.53 -3.92 11.02
C ASP A 11 -4.75 -4.11 9.70
N THR A 12 -3.43 -3.93 9.72
CA THR A 12 -2.56 -4.26 8.58
C THR A 12 -2.27 -5.76 8.61
N THR A 13 -2.87 -6.49 7.68
CA THR A 13 -2.81 -7.96 7.58
C THR A 13 -1.66 -8.46 6.71
N ASN A 14 -1.11 -7.61 5.84
CA ASN A 14 0.11 -7.88 5.08
C ASN A 14 0.82 -6.56 4.77
N PHE A 15 2.15 -6.56 4.91
CA PHE A 15 3.03 -5.47 4.49
C PHE A 15 4.41 -6.04 4.17
N GLU A 16 4.65 -6.32 2.89
CA GLU A 16 5.83 -7.06 2.43
C GLU A 16 6.49 -6.37 1.24
N PHE A 17 7.82 -6.41 1.22
CA PHE A 17 8.67 -5.97 0.11
C PHE A 17 9.34 -7.18 -0.51
N SER A 18 9.21 -7.33 -1.81
CA SER A 18 9.89 -8.35 -2.61
C SER A 18 10.71 -7.67 -3.69
N VAL A 19 11.90 -8.19 -3.96
CA VAL A 19 12.80 -7.68 -5.00
C VAL A 19 13.06 -8.77 -6.04
N ASN A 20 13.14 -8.39 -7.31
CA ASN A 20 13.50 -9.33 -8.37
C ASN A 20 14.98 -9.75 -8.29
N SER A 21 15.37 -10.76 -9.06
CA SER A 21 16.76 -11.28 -9.05
C SER A 21 17.81 -10.28 -9.54
N ALA A 22 17.40 -9.28 -10.34
CA ALA A 22 18.28 -8.23 -10.85
C ALA A 22 18.45 -7.05 -9.87
N HIS A 23 17.66 -7.01 -8.79
CA HIS A 23 17.64 -5.93 -7.81
C HIS A 23 17.30 -4.55 -8.38
N ASP A 24 16.51 -4.50 -9.46
CA ASP A 24 16.07 -3.26 -10.11
C ASP A 24 14.54 -3.05 -10.08
N GLU A 25 13.78 -4.06 -9.62
CA GLU A 25 12.34 -3.97 -9.43
C GLU A 25 11.96 -4.42 -8.02
N VAL A 26 11.18 -3.57 -7.34
CA VAL A 26 10.63 -3.84 -6.01
C VAL A 26 9.11 -3.87 -6.11
N HIS A 27 8.50 -4.94 -5.61
CA HIS A 27 7.07 -5.03 -5.39
C HIS A 27 6.76 -4.85 -3.91
N VAL A 28 5.79 -3.98 -3.64
CA VAL A 28 5.22 -3.81 -2.30
C VAL A 28 3.82 -4.40 -2.32
N TYR A 29 3.58 -5.37 -1.44
CA TYR A 29 2.26 -5.97 -1.25
C TYR A 29 1.71 -5.58 0.11
N GLU A 30 0.55 -4.93 0.08
CA GLU A 30 -0.08 -4.35 1.26
C GLU A 30 -1.53 -4.80 1.32
N ARG A 31 -1.98 -5.25 2.49
CA ARG A 31 -3.36 -5.67 2.71
C ARG A 31 -3.85 -5.17 4.06
N TYR A 32 -5.00 -4.50 4.03
CA TYR A 32 -5.65 -3.91 5.20
C TYR A 32 -7.04 -4.51 5.39
N THR A 33 -7.46 -4.64 6.65
CA THR A 33 -8.81 -5.12 7.00
C THR A 33 -9.89 -4.14 6.51
N ASN A 34 -9.58 -2.84 6.45
CA ASN A 34 -10.55 -1.80 6.10
C ASN A 34 -9.86 -0.56 5.48
N SER A 35 -10.67 0.33 4.89
CA SER A 35 -10.16 1.57 4.26
C SER A 35 -9.54 2.56 5.25
N ALA A 36 -10.00 2.58 6.51
CA ALA A 36 -9.49 3.52 7.51
C ALA A 36 -8.04 3.18 7.87
N GLN A 37 -7.70 1.90 8.01
CA GLN A 37 -6.33 1.45 8.23
C GLN A 37 -5.42 1.75 7.03
N ALA A 38 -5.91 1.56 5.79
CA ALA A 38 -5.14 1.90 4.59
C ALA A 38 -4.87 3.42 4.48
N LEU A 39 -5.85 4.26 4.84
CA LEU A 39 -5.66 5.72 4.91
C LEU A 39 -4.66 6.11 5.99
N LEU A 40 -4.76 5.52 7.18
CA LEU A 40 -3.80 5.72 8.26
C LEU A 40 -2.38 5.36 7.81
N HIS A 41 -2.24 4.23 7.10
CA HIS A 41 -0.99 3.80 6.52
C HIS A 41 -0.43 4.79 5.51
N MET A 42 -1.22 5.17 4.51
CA MET A 42 -0.78 6.13 3.49
C MET A 42 -0.29 7.44 4.11
N LYS A 43 -1.00 7.95 5.12
CA LYS A 43 -0.60 9.16 5.82
C LYS A 43 0.70 8.95 6.60
N ALA A 44 0.78 7.92 7.44
CA ALA A 44 1.97 7.65 8.26
C ALA A 44 3.20 7.36 7.38
N PHE A 45 3.03 6.59 6.30
CA PHE A 45 4.07 6.30 5.33
C PHE A 45 4.57 7.58 4.67
N GLY A 46 3.67 8.41 4.15
CA GLY A 46 4.02 9.69 3.52
C GLY A 46 4.78 10.62 4.46
N ASP A 47 4.29 10.77 5.69
CA ASP A 47 4.87 11.68 6.69
C ASP A 47 6.23 11.22 7.21
N LEU A 48 6.41 9.92 7.44
CA LEU A 48 7.60 9.38 8.12
C LEU A 48 8.66 8.84 7.16
N PHE A 49 8.26 8.30 6.02
CA PHE A 49 9.14 7.54 5.14
C PHE A 49 9.08 7.99 3.67
N GLY A 50 8.09 8.79 3.28
CA GLY A 50 7.81 9.12 1.88
C GLY A 50 8.97 9.79 1.17
N SER A 51 9.66 10.74 1.81
CA SER A 51 10.79 11.45 1.19
C SER A 51 11.95 10.51 0.87
N ASP A 52 12.37 9.69 1.83
CA ASP A 52 13.47 8.75 1.63
C ASP A 52 13.10 7.66 0.62
N PHE A 53 11.86 7.17 0.71
CA PHE A 53 11.35 6.15 -0.21
C PHE A 53 11.34 6.64 -1.66
N MET A 54 10.80 7.83 -1.91
CA MET A 54 10.73 8.43 -3.24
C MET A 54 12.09 8.93 -3.75
N GLY A 55 13.07 9.12 -2.86
CA GLY A 55 14.46 9.40 -3.22
C GLY A 55 15.20 8.17 -3.73
N LEU A 56 14.75 6.97 -3.36
CA LEU A 56 15.36 5.69 -3.75
C LEU A 56 14.60 4.96 -4.86
N LEU A 57 13.28 5.08 -4.87
CA LEU A 57 12.38 4.32 -5.72
C LEU A 57 11.41 5.25 -6.45
N THR A 58 11.11 4.93 -7.70
CA THR A 58 10.06 5.61 -8.48
C THR A 58 8.87 4.66 -8.63
N PRO A 59 7.70 4.99 -8.09
CA PRO A 59 6.48 4.21 -8.32
C PRO A 59 6.13 4.21 -9.80
N VAL A 60 6.15 3.02 -10.41
CA VAL A 60 5.80 2.84 -11.84
C VAL A 60 4.39 2.30 -12.05
N LYS A 61 3.82 1.64 -11.04
CA LYS A 61 2.49 1.05 -11.10
C LYS A 61 1.90 0.84 -9.72
N VAL A 62 0.63 1.22 -9.56
CA VAL A 62 -0.18 0.89 -8.38
C VAL A 62 -1.45 0.18 -8.85
N VAL A 63 -1.80 -0.91 -8.17
CA VAL A 63 -3.04 -1.65 -8.43
C VAL A 63 -3.79 -1.79 -7.11
N ALA A 64 -5.02 -1.26 -7.06
CA ALA A 64 -5.86 -1.31 -5.88
C ALA A 64 -6.97 -2.33 -6.09
N TYR A 65 -7.04 -3.32 -5.21
CA TYR A 65 -8.08 -4.35 -5.20
C TYR A 65 -9.10 -4.09 -4.09
N GLY A 66 -10.35 -4.47 -4.32
CA GLY A 66 -11.42 -4.40 -3.33
C GLY A 66 -12.30 -3.17 -3.47
N PHE A 67 -12.87 -2.71 -2.35
CA PHE A 67 -13.89 -1.67 -2.31
C PHE A 67 -13.43 -0.48 -1.45
N PRO A 68 -12.46 0.32 -1.91
CA PRO A 68 -12.02 1.49 -1.18
C PRO A 68 -13.17 2.49 -1.01
N THR A 69 -13.27 3.11 0.16
CA THR A 69 -14.14 4.28 0.37
C THR A 69 -13.78 5.40 -0.60
N ASP A 70 -14.67 6.38 -0.78
CA ASP A 70 -14.42 7.55 -1.62
C ASP A 70 -13.18 8.33 -1.18
N GLU A 71 -12.98 8.45 0.14
CA GLU A 71 -11.80 9.10 0.73
C GLU A 71 -10.49 8.39 0.36
N LEU A 72 -10.43 7.07 0.53
CA LEU A 72 -9.26 6.27 0.12
C LEU A 72 -9.04 6.32 -1.40
N SER A 73 -10.12 6.23 -2.17
CA SER A 73 -10.09 6.38 -3.62
C SER A 73 -9.50 7.72 -4.06
N GLN A 74 -9.84 8.81 -3.36
CA GLN A 74 -9.32 10.13 -3.63
C GLN A 74 -7.84 10.25 -3.24
N ALA A 75 -7.46 9.76 -2.05
CA ALA A 75 -6.07 9.75 -1.58
C ALA A 75 -5.13 9.02 -2.56
N LEU A 76 -5.58 7.90 -3.12
CA LEU A 76 -4.80 7.11 -4.09
C LEU A 76 -4.65 7.80 -5.45
N THR A 77 -5.46 8.83 -5.78
CA THR A 77 -5.49 9.42 -7.13
C THR A 77 -4.12 9.98 -7.57
N ALA A 78 -3.32 10.49 -6.63
CA ALA A 78 -1.96 10.97 -6.90
C ALA A 78 -1.03 9.87 -7.48
N LEU A 79 -1.33 8.60 -7.19
CA LEU A 79 -0.58 7.44 -7.66
C LEU A 79 -1.16 6.81 -8.94
N SER A 80 -2.24 7.37 -9.50
CA SER A 80 -2.92 6.87 -10.71
C SER A 80 -3.19 5.35 -10.69
N PRO A 81 -3.88 4.82 -9.67
CA PRO A 81 -4.02 3.37 -9.48
C PRO A 81 -4.92 2.75 -10.55
N VAL A 82 -4.58 1.52 -10.94
CA VAL A 82 -5.52 0.63 -11.61
C VAL A 82 -6.47 0.06 -10.56
N LYS A 83 -7.76 0.39 -10.64
CA LYS A 83 -8.79 -0.11 -9.72
C LYS A 83 -9.36 -1.43 -10.22
N MET A 84 -9.36 -2.44 -9.35
CA MET A 84 -9.80 -3.80 -9.66
C MET A 84 -10.95 -4.23 -8.74
N SER A 85 -12.07 -4.64 -9.34
CA SER A 85 -13.19 -5.23 -8.60
C SER A 85 -12.97 -6.73 -8.41
N SER A 86 -13.16 -7.22 -7.20
CA SER A 86 -13.15 -8.66 -6.92
C SER A 86 -14.34 -9.35 -7.60
N PHE A 87 -14.07 -10.33 -8.45
CA PHE A 87 -15.10 -11.14 -9.13
C PHE A 87 -15.31 -12.50 -8.44
N GLN A 88 -14.26 -13.12 -7.91
CA GLN A 88 -14.31 -14.42 -7.23
C GLN A 88 -13.06 -14.62 -6.34
N GLY A 89 -13.18 -15.35 -5.22
CA GLY A 89 -12.06 -15.74 -4.36
C GLY A 89 -12.32 -15.54 -2.86
N PHE A 90 -11.33 -15.89 -2.04
CA PHE A 90 -11.31 -15.60 -0.60
C PHE A 90 -9.87 -15.39 -0.13
N CYS A 91 -9.70 -14.71 1.00
CA CYS A 91 -8.42 -14.60 1.68
C CYS A 91 -8.68 -14.80 3.18
N ARG A 92 -7.74 -15.43 3.89
CA ARG A 92 -7.86 -15.71 5.33
C ARG A 92 -7.15 -14.65 6.15
#